data_AF-A0A1H6FUF3-F1
#
_entry.id   AF-A0A1H6FUF3-F1
#
_cell.length_a   1.000
_cell.length_b   1.000
_cell.length_c   1.000
_cell.angle_alpha   90.00
_cell.angle_beta   90.00
_cell.angle_gamma   90.00
#
_symmetry.space_group_name_H-M   'P 1'
#
loop_
_entity.id
_entity.type
_entity.pdbx_description
1 polymer ?
#
loop_
_entity_poly.entity_id
_entity_poly.type
_entity_poly.pdbx_seq_one_letter_code
_entity_poly.pdbx_strand_id
1 'polypeptide(L)'
;MPGIGETLRQARMRRRLDIADVEERTKIRAKYLRALENEEFSLLPGATYARTFLRTYAEFLGLDAKRLVEQYRAEYERESTEAEPLVAIAPPSERTRRLPRPAGGPRPLAIAGLVAGFLLLVLFVLGLTSGGNEKPAKRPTGAVRADTRAVPGQRAQVERKRRAQAAASTVVVEPTVPTYVCMDRGPGTPVAFEGILQRPLRASGPRLRLNLGKTSVRLLVDGRTVDIPPGPNPVGYDIEKGQVRPLEPGQRPCVQRPVTPTTTPTTPAAPPTGAPSNGL
;
A
#
# COMPACT_ATOMS: atom_id res chain seq x y z
N MET A 1 34.46 10.72 -21.93
CA MET A 1 33.21 11.48 -21.73
C MET A 1 32.71 11.19 -20.32
N PRO A 2 32.03 12.12 -19.63
CA PRO A 2 31.39 11.78 -18.36
C PRO A 2 30.38 10.63 -18.57
N GLY A 3 30.26 9.75 -17.57
CA GLY A 3 29.30 8.64 -17.58
C GLY A 3 27.86 9.13 -17.70
N ILE A 4 26.97 8.24 -18.11
CA ILE A 4 25.53 8.49 -18.21
C ILE A 4 25.00 8.91 -16.84
N GLY A 5 25.36 8.18 -15.79
CA GLY A 5 24.85 8.40 -14.43
C GLY A 5 25.27 9.74 -13.85
N GLU A 6 26.55 10.10 -13.99
CA GLU A 6 27.07 11.39 -13.54
C GLU A 6 26.42 12.55 -14.31
N THR A 7 26.22 12.40 -15.62
CA THR A 7 25.56 13.42 -16.45
C THR A 7 24.13 13.70 -15.97
N LEU A 8 23.36 12.65 -15.68
CA LEU A 8 22.00 12.75 -15.14
C LEU A 8 22.00 13.41 -13.76
N ARG A 9 22.85 12.93 -12.84
CA ARG A 9 22.94 13.43 -11.46
C ARG A 9 23.30 14.91 -11.43
N GLN A 10 24.30 15.33 -12.20
CA GLN A 10 24.68 16.74 -12.26
C GLN A 10 23.58 17.61 -12.84
N ALA A 11 22.89 17.15 -13.89
CA ALA A 11 21.79 17.90 -14.49
C ALA A 11 20.61 18.07 -13.51
N ARG A 12 20.29 17.03 -12.74
CA ARG A 12 19.30 17.11 -11.66
C ARG A 12 19.72 18.10 -10.58
N MET A 13 20.97 18.00 -10.10
CA MET A 13 21.50 18.88 -9.06
C MET A 13 21.57 20.35 -9.50
N ARG A 14 21.96 20.64 -10.75
CA ARG A 14 21.93 22.01 -11.31
C ARG A 14 20.54 22.61 -11.30
N ARG A 15 19.50 21.79 -11.47
CA ARG A 15 18.09 22.19 -11.40
C ARG A 15 17.54 22.17 -9.97
N ARG A 16 18.35 21.82 -8.97
CA ARG A 16 17.97 21.72 -7.55
C ARG A 16 16.76 20.81 -7.30
N LEU A 17 16.64 19.73 -8.07
CA LEU A 17 15.55 18.76 -7.94
C LEU A 17 15.98 17.61 -7.04
N ASP A 18 15.10 17.20 -6.11
CA ASP A 18 15.29 15.93 -5.41
C ASP A 18 14.77 14.76 -6.24
N ILE A 19 15.26 13.55 -5.97
CA ILE A 19 14.79 12.31 -6.60
C ILE A 19 13.27 12.14 -6.41
N ALA A 20 12.71 12.57 -5.29
CA ALA A 20 11.27 12.53 -5.04
C ALA A 20 10.49 13.41 -6.04
N ASP A 21 10.97 14.62 -6.33
CA ASP A 21 10.34 15.53 -7.30
C ASP A 21 10.38 14.94 -8.72
N VAL A 22 11.50 14.32 -9.08
CA VAL A 22 11.63 13.62 -10.36
C VAL A 22 10.70 12.42 -10.44
N GLU A 23 10.61 11.60 -9.38
CA GLU A 23 9.69 10.46 -9.30
C GLU A 23 8.23 10.91 -9.49
N GLU A 24 7.84 12.00 -8.83
CA GLU A 24 6.49 12.54 -8.94
C GLU A 24 6.17 13.02 -10.36
N ARG A 25 7.11 13.71 -11.02
CA ARG A 25 6.85 14.30 -12.34
C ARG A 25 7.01 13.32 -13.50
N THR A 26 7.97 12.39 -13.41
CA THR A 26 8.25 11.41 -14.47
C THR A 26 7.50 10.09 -14.30
N LYS A 27 6.95 9.84 -13.10
CA LYS A 27 6.35 8.56 -12.69
C LYS A 27 7.30 7.37 -12.72
N ILE A 28 8.61 7.62 -12.83
CA ILE A 28 9.65 6.58 -12.69
C ILE A 28 9.97 6.45 -11.21
N ARG A 29 9.88 5.23 -10.68
CA ARG A 29 10.14 4.99 -9.25
C ARG A 29 11.54 5.46 -8.85
N ALA A 30 11.68 6.05 -7.66
CA ALA A 30 12.93 6.60 -7.13
C ALA A 30 14.09 5.60 -7.16
N LYS A 31 13.83 4.31 -6.90
CA LYS A 31 14.85 3.26 -6.97
C LYS A 31 15.48 3.12 -8.35
N TYR A 32 14.71 3.31 -9.42
CA TYR A 32 15.21 3.21 -10.80
C TYR A 32 15.91 4.50 -11.22
N LEU A 33 15.46 5.66 -10.74
CA LEU A 33 16.18 6.93 -10.95
C LEU A 33 17.58 6.91 -10.32
N ARG A 34 17.70 6.38 -9.09
CA ARG A 34 19.00 6.17 -8.44
C ARG A 34 19.86 5.16 -9.18
N ALA A 35 19.27 4.05 -9.63
CA ALA A 35 19.99 3.05 -10.43
C ALA A 35 20.53 3.66 -11.73
N LEU A 36 19.79 4.54 -12.40
CA LEU A 36 20.28 5.27 -13.59
C LEU A 36 21.42 6.23 -13.25
N GLU A 37 21.34 6.97 -12.12
CA GLU A 37 22.41 7.88 -11.67
C GLU A 37 23.69 7.15 -11.22
N ASN A 38 23.56 5.91 -10.74
CA ASN A 38 24.67 5.07 -10.32
C ASN A 38 25.14 4.08 -11.41
N GLU A 39 24.52 4.09 -12.58
CA GLU A 39 24.78 3.14 -13.68
C GLU A 39 24.57 1.66 -13.28
N GLU A 40 23.73 1.41 -12.28
CA GLU A 40 23.34 0.08 -11.79
C GLU A 40 22.24 -0.51 -12.68
N PHE A 41 22.53 -0.69 -13.98
CA PHE A 41 21.51 -1.04 -14.98
C PHE A 41 20.84 -2.41 -14.76
N SER A 42 21.53 -3.32 -14.06
CA SER A 42 21.03 -4.65 -13.67
C SER A 42 19.85 -4.60 -12.71
N LEU A 43 19.64 -3.49 -11.98
CA LEU A 43 18.50 -3.31 -11.08
C LEU A 43 17.22 -2.89 -11.81
N LEU A 44 17.30 -2.54 -13.09
CA LEU A 44 16.13 -2.19 -13.89
C LEU A 44 15.40 -3.47 -14.37
N PRO A 45 14.09 -3.40 -14.65
CA PRO A 45 13.30 -4.57 -15.07
C PRO A 45 13.64 -5.15 -16.47
N GLY A 46 14.78 -4.77 -17.04
CA GLY A 46 15.24 -5.16 -18.38
C GLY A 46 15.64 -3.98 -19.26
N ALA A 47 16.39 -4.26 -20.33
CA ALA A 47 16.98 -3.26 -21.22
C ALA A 47 15.95 -2.33 -21.88
N THR A 48 14.76 -2.83 -22.21
CA THR A 48 13.68 -2.00 -22.77
C THR A 48 13.19 -0.93 -21.78
N TYR A 49 13.06 -1.29 -20.50
CA TYR A 49 12.71 -0.34 -19.46
C TYR A 49 13.85 0.63 -19.17
N ALA A 50 15.10 0.16 -19.19
CA ALA A 50 16.26 1.03 -19.04
C ALA A 50 16.31 2.14 -20.09
N ARG A 51 16.12 1.79 -21.37
CA ARG A 51 16.06 2.79 -22.46
C ARG A 51 14.91 3.79 -22.29
N THR A 52 13.74 3.29 -21.91
CA THR A 52 12.55 4.14 -21.72
C THR A 52 12.75 5.10 -20.55
N PHE A 53 13.19 4.60 -19.39
CA PHE A 53 13.42 5.42 -18.20
C PHE A 53 14.56 6.42 -18.40
N LEU A 54 15.66 5.99 -19.03
CA LEU A 54 16.77 6.87 -19.38
C LEU A 54 16.31 8.00 -20.29
N ARG A 55 15.53 7.69 -21.33
CA ARG A 55 14.98 8.70 -22.24
C ARG A 55 14.11 9.71 -21.50
N THR A 56 13.09 9.23 -20.79
CA THR A 56 12.14 10.09 -20.07
C THR A 56 12.86 10.97 -19.05
N TYR A 57 13.85 10.42 -18.34
CA TYR A 57 14.59 11.19 -17.35
C TYR A 57 15.50 12.24 -17.99
N ALA A 58 16.20 11.90 -19.07
CA ALA A 58 17.02 12.84 -19.83
C ALA A 58 16.19 13.99 -20.42
N GLU A 59 15.05 13.69 -21.06
CA GLU A 59 14.13 14.70 -21.61
C GLU A 59 13.62 15.64 -20.50
N PHE A 60 13.23 15.07 -19.36
CA PHE A 60 12.79 15.82 -18.20
C PHE A 60 13.88 16.78 -17.67
N LEU A 61 15.15 16.35 -17.69
CA LEU A 61 16.31 17.15 -17.32
C LEU A 61 16.79 18.09 -18.45
N GLY A 62 16.12 18.11 -19.60
CA GLY A 62 16.50 18.90 -20.78
C GLY A 62 17.86 18.52 -21.35
N LEU A 63 18.22 17.24 -21.26
CA LEU A 63 19.42 16.66 -21.86
C LEU A 63 19.10 16.04 -23.22
N ASP A 64 20.14 15.78 -24.01
CA ASP A 64 20.01 15.01 -25.25
C ASP A 64 19.77 13.53 -24.93
N ALA A 65 18.50 13.16 -24.85
CA ALA A 65 18.05 11.82 -24.54
C ALA A 65 18.46 10.80 -25.61
N LYS A 66 18.53 11.22 -26.88
CA LYS A 66 18.91 10.32 -27.98
C LYS A 66 20.36 9.89 -27.80
N ARG A 67 21.25 10.85 -27.57
CA ARG A 67 22.67 10.58 -27.32
C ARG A 67 22.90 9.69 -26.11
N LEU A 68 22.24 9.95 -24.98
CA LEU A 68 22.40 9.14 -23.77
C LEU A 68 21.88 7.70 -23.95
N VAL A 69 20.77 7.53 -24.66
CA VAL A 69 20.27 6.19 -25.00
C VAL A 69 21.24 5.47 -25.92
N GLU A 70 21.78 6.12 -26.95
CA GLU A 70 22.78 5.52 -27.85
C GLU A 70 24.04 5.09 -27.10
N GLN A 71 24.52 5.90 -26.16
CA GLN A 71 25.63 5.54 -25.27
C GLN A 71 25.29 4.30 -24.43
N TYR A 72 24.10 4.26 -23.81
CA TYR A 72 23.64 3.09 -23.05
C TYR A 72 23.62 1.81 -23.91
N ARG A 73 23.15 1.91 -25.15
CA ARG A 73 23.12 0.76 -26.07
C ARG A 73 24.51 0.24 -26.41
N ALA A 74 25.46 1.14 -26.64
CA ALA A 74 26.81 0.80 -27.03
C ALA A 74 27.59 0.13 -25.88
N GLU A 75 27.39 0.62 -24.65
CA GLU A 75 28.19 0.27 -23.48
C GLU A 75 27.56 -0.83 -22.62
N TYR A 76 26.23 -0.91 -22.49
CA TYR A 76 25.58 -1.75 -21.47
C TYR A 76 24.51 -2.73 -22.01
N GLU A 77 23.83 -2.43 -23.13
CA GLU A 77 22.73 -3.27 -23.61
C GLU A 77 23.21 -4.69 -24.05
N ARG A 78 24.46 -4.82 -24.52
CA ARG A 78 25.05 -6.12 -24.90
C ARG A 78 25.23 -7.08 -23.72
N GLU A 79 25.47 -6.57 -22.52
CA GLU A 79 25.72 -7.38 -21.32
C GLU A 79 24.43 -7.81 -20.62
N SER A 80 23.33 -7.07 -20.83
CA SER A 80 22.04 -7.31 -20.20
C SER A 80 21.13 -8.36 -20.86
N THR A 81 21.55 -8.98 -21.96
CA THR A 81 20.74 -9.99 -22.69
C THR A 81 20.80 -11.39 -22.05
N GLU A 82 21.70 -11.62 -21.08
CA GLU A 82 21.79 -12.90 -20.34
C GLU A 82 20.85 -13.01 -19.12
N ALA A 83 20.01 -12.02 -18.84
CA ALA A 83 19.03 -12.09 -17.75
C ALA A 83 17.79 -12.92 -18.15
N GLU A 84 17.83 -14.20 -17.79
CA GLU A 84 16.75 -15.19 -17.55
C GLU A 84 15.38 -14.97 -18.26
N PRO A 85 14.91 -15.95 -19.05
CA PRO A 85 13.62 -15.86 -19.71
C PRO A 85 12.50 -15.91 -18.67
N LEU A 86 11.84 -14.78 -18.43
CA LEU A 86 10.49 -14.76 -17.86
C LEU A 86 9.63 -15.67 -18.73
N VAL A 87 9.20 -16.79 -18.15
CA VAL A 87 8.26 -17.76 -18.71
C VAL A 87 7.17 -17.01 -19.47
N ALA A 88 7.23 -17.11 -20.80
CA ALA A 88 6.22 -16.58 -21.69
C ALA A 88 4.94 -17.39 -21.47
N ILE A 89 3.98 -16.80 -20.75
CA ILE A 89 2.59 -17.20 -20.93
C ILE A 89 2.27 -16.84 -22.38
N ALA A 90 2.12 -17.87 -23.22
CA ALA A 90 1.89 -17.74 -24.64
C ALA A 90 0.74 -16.74 -24.93
N PRO A 91 0.85 -15.90 -25.97
CA PRO A 91 -0.25 -15.02 -26.35
C PRO A 91 -1.45 -15.87 -26.81
N PRO A 92 -2.69 -15.54 -26.42
CA PRO A 92 -3.84 -16.12 -27.08
C PRO A 92 -3.79 -15.67 -28.54
N SER A 93 -3.76 -16.64 -29.43
CA SER A 93 -3.71 -16.45 -30.87
C SER A 93 -4.82 -15.51 -31.33
N GLU A 94 -4.45 -14.55 -32.17
CA GLU A 94 -5.37 -13.78 -32.98
C GLU A 94 -6.18 -14.74 -33.86
N ARG A 95 -7.39 -15.08 -33.43
CA ARG A 95 -8.44 -15.50 -34.36
C ARG A 95 -9.27 -14.28 -34.72
N THR A 96 -8.88 -13.70 -35.84
CA THR A 96 -9.68 -12.80 -36.67
C THR A 96 -11.06 -13.39 -36.88
N ARG A 97 -12.06 -12.90 -36.15
CA ARG A 97 -13.46 -12.98 -36.58
C ARG A 97 -14.03 -11.58 -36.54
N ARG A 98 -14.07 -10.96 -37.72
CA ARG A 98 -14.85 -9.74 -37.93
C ARG A 98 -16.31 -10.07 -37.60
N LEU A 99 -16.81 -9.56 -36.48
CA LEU A 99 -18.25 -9.43 -36.27
C LEU A 99 -18.72 -8.10 -36.87
N PRO A 100 -19.89 -8.08 -37.54
CA PRO A 100 -20.46 -6.86 -38.09
C PRO A 100 -20.91 -5.94 -36.95
N ARG A 101 -20.65 -4.64 -37.10
CA ARG A 101 -21.13 -3.57 -36.22
C ARG A 101 -22.67 -3.55 -36.22
N PRO A 102 -23.35 -3.54 -35.07
CA PRO A 102 -24.72 -3.04 -35.02
C PRO A 102 -24.67 -1.51 -35.06
N ALA A 103 -25.16 -0.95 -36.17
CA ALA A 103 -25.57 0.44 -36.24
C ALA A 103 -26.87 0.61 -35.45
N GLY A 104 -26.87 1.44 -34.41
CA GLY A 104 -28.06 1.69 -33.60
C GLY A 104 -27.75 2.64 -32.45
N GLY A 105 -27.66 3.95 -32.75
CA GLY A 105 -27.55 4.99 -31.73
C GLY A 105 -28.79 5.03 -30.82
N PRO A 106 -28.67 5.51 -29.58
CA PRO A 106 -29.78 5.55 -28.64
C PRO A 106 -30.81 6.61 -29.09
N ARG A 107 -32.05 6.14 -29.30
CA ARG A 107 -33.21 6.99 -29.60
C ARG A 107 -33.56 7.86 -28.37
N PRO A 108 -33.92 9.15 -28.54
CA PRO A 108 -34.09 10.14 -27.46
C PRO A 108 -35.38 9.97 -26.62
N LEU A 109 -35.95 8.77 -26.56
CA LEU A 109 -37.17 8.46 -25.81
C LEU A 109 -36.91 7.63 -24.53
N ALA A 110 -35.72 7.03 -24.37
CA ALA A 110 -35.38 6.25 -23.18
C ALA A 110 -34.94 7.11 -21.97
N ILE A 111 -34.45 8.33 -22.21
CA ILE A 111 -33.95 9.23 -21.15
C ILE A 111 -35.12 9.92 -20.42
N ALA A 112 -36.21 10.24 -21.13
CA ALA A 112 -37.39 10.86 -20.54
C ALA A 112 -38.10 9.94 -19.52
N GLY A 113 -38.14 8.63 -19.79
CA GLY A 113 -38.73 7.65 -18.88
C GLY A 113 -37.92 7.47 -17.58
N LEU A 114 -36.60 7.54 -17.67
CA LEU A 114 -35.72 7.44 -16.49
C LEU A 114 -35.82 8.67 -15.59
N VAL A 115 -35.89 9.87 -16.17
CA VAL A 115 -36.05 11.13 -15.42
C VAL A 115 -37.44 11.20 -14.78
N ALA A 116 -38.51 10.85 -15.52
CA ALA A 116 -39.87 10.83 -14.97
C ALA A 116 -40.03 9.76 -13.88
N GLY A 117 -39.44 8.58 -14.07
CA GLY A 117 -39.44 7.51 -13.07
C GLY A 117 -38.66 7.89 -11.80
N PHE A 118 -37.49 8.53 -11.95
CA PHE A 118 -36.72 9.04 -10.81
C PHE A 118 -37.47 10.17 -10.08
N LEU A 119 -38.12 11.08 -10.80
CA LEU A 119 -38.92 12.15 -10.20
C LEU A 119 -40.12 11.60 -9.42
N LEU A 120 -40.82 10.60 -9.97
CA LEU A 120 -41.92 9.91 -9.28
C LEU A 120 -41.43 9.14 -8.05
N LEU A 121 -40.26 8.48 -8.12
CA LEU A 121 -39.66 7.78 -6.99
C LEU A 121 -39.29 8.78 -5.87
N VAL A 122 -38.70 9.93 -6.22
CA VAL A 122 -38.35 10.99 -5.27
C VAL A 122 -39.61 11.57 -4.63
N LEU A 123 -40.66 11.86 -5.40
CA LEU A 123 -41.94 12.34 -4.88
C LEU A 123 -42.64 11.30 -3.99
N PHE A 124 -42.53 10.01 -4.31
CA PHE A 124 -43.06 8.92 -3.50
C PHE A 124 -42.31 8.78 -2.16
N VAL A 125 -40.99 8.90 -2.16
CA VAL A 125 -40.15 8.85 -0.94
C VAL A 125 -40.35 10.10 -0.08
N LEU A 126 -40.51 11.29 -0.69
CA LEU A 126 -40.88 12.50 0.06
C LEU A 126 -42.32 12.45 0.59
N GLY A 127 -43.25 11.84 -0.16
CA GLY A 127 -44.64 11.65 0.27
C GLY A 127 -44.78 10.67 1.44
N LEU A 128 -43.95 9.63 1.51
CA LEU A 128 -43.95 8.66 2.61
C LEU A 128 -43.21 9.14 3.87
N THR A 129 -42.36 10.17 3.76
CA THR A 129 -41.62 10.73 4.90
C THR A 129 -42.28 11.96 5.52
N SER A 130 -43.36 12.48 4.91
CA SER A 130 -44.16 13.57 5.47
C SER A 130 -45.56 13.11 5.91
N GLY A 131 -45.62 11.96 6.59
CA GLY A 131 -46.80 11.50 7.32
C GLY A 131 -46.73 11.93 8.79
N GLY A 132 -46.86 13.24 9.05
CA GLY A 132 -47.01 13.77 10.40
C GLY A 132 -48.36 13.35 10.98
N ASN A 133 -48.34 12.36 11.89
CA ASN A 133 -49.48 11.99 12.70
C ASN A 133 -49.08 12.09 14.17
N GLU A 134 -49.21 13.29 14.72
CA GLU A 134 -49.19 13.49 16.17
C GLU A 134 -50.46 12.87 16.76
N LYS A 135 -50.31 11.69 17.37
CA LYS A 135 -51.29 11.19 18.34
C LYS A 135 -50.74 11.47 19.75
N PRO A 136 -51.48 12.19 20.60
CA PRO A 136 -51.05 12.47 21.96
C PRO A 136 -51.08 11.18 22.77
N ALA A 137 -49.90 10.69 23.17
CA ALA A 137 -49.80 9.57 24.09
C ALA A 137 -50.28 10.01 25.46
N LYS A 138 -51.46 9.49 25.85
CA LYS A 138 -51.97 9.50 27.22
C LYS A 138 -50.85 9.12 28.19
N ARG A 139 -50.59 10.01 29.14
CA ARG A 139 -49.90 9.74 30.40
C ARG A 139 -50.62 8.59 31.12
N PRO A 140 -50.00 7.42 31.33
CA PRO A 140 -50.38 6.57 32.44
C PRO A 140 -49.71 7.19 33.67
N THR A 141 -50.52 7.87 34.45
CA THR A 141 -50.26 8.12 35.86
C THR A 141 -50.07 6.74 36.51
N GLY A 142 -48.82 6.39 36.74
CA GLY A 142 -48.43 5.13 37.35
C GLY A 142 -47.08 5.33 37.99
N ALA A 143 -47.09 5.81 39.23
CA ALA A 143 -45.93 5.78 40.11
C ALA A 143 -45.55 4.31 40.35
N VAL A 144 -44.79 3.73 39.43
CA VAL A 144 -44.01 2.53 39.75
C VAL A 144 -42.78 3.05 40.47
N ARG A 145 -42.78 2.85 41.80
CA ARG A 145 -41.55 2.89 42.59
C ARG A 145 -40.52 2.06 41.86
N ALA A 146 -39.50 2.73 41.31
CA ALA A 146 -38.30 2.07 40.84
C ALA A 146 -37.57 1.56 42.07
N ASP A 147 -38.04 0.44 42.61
CA ASP A 147 -37.25 -0.42 43.48
C ASP A 147 -36.25 -1.13 42.56
N THR A 148 -35.30 -0.35 42.02
CA THR A 148 -34.15 -0.91 41.30
C THR A 148 -33.18 -1.37 42.36
N ARG A 149 -33.46 -2.54 42.93
CA ARG A 149 -32.43 -3.35 43.55
C ARG A 149 -31.36 -3.60 42.49
N ALA A 150 -30.25 -2.87 42.62
CA ALA A 150 -29.10 -2.99 41.73
C ALA A 150 -28.68 -4.46 41.66
N VAL A 151 -28.81 -5.08 40.49
CA VAL A 151 -28.33 -6.44 40.24
C VAL A 151 -26.80 -6.43 40.41
N PRO A 152 -26.20 -7.19 41.35
CA PRO A 152 -24.79 -7.07 41.73
C PRO A 152 -23.74 -7.38 40.64
N GLY A 153 -24.14 -7.78 39.43
CA GLY A 153 -23.22 -8.12 38.33
C GLY A 153 -23.01 -7.01 37.29
N GLN A 154 -23.98 -6.12 37.07
CA GLN A 154 -23.92 -5.15 35.96
C GLN A 154 -22.94 -4.00 36.22
N ARG A 155 -22.84 -3.52 37.47
CA ARG A 155 -21.87 -2.47 37.84
C ARG A 155 -20.43 -2.94 37.63
N ALA A 156 -20.11 -4.18 38.01
CA ALA A 156 -18.77 -4.74 37.86
C ALA A 156 -18.36 -4.93 36.39
N GLN A 157 -19.30 -5.33 35.51
CA GLN A 157 -19.03 -5.46 34.07
C GLN A 157 -18.85 -4.10 33.39
N VAL A 158 -19.70 -3.12 33.71
CA VAL A 158 -19.59 -1.74 33.19
C VAL A 158 -18.29 -1.09 33.65
N GLU A 159 -17.89 -1.30 34.90
CA GLU A 159 -16.65 -0.77 35.46
C GLU A 159 -15.41 -1.44 34.86
N ARG A 160 -15.41 -2.77 34.67
CA ARG A 160 -14.35 -3.48 33.93
C ARG A 160 -14.22 -2.98 32.49
N LYS A 161 -15.33 -2.75 31.79
CA LYS A 161 -15.33 -2.24 30.41
C LYS A 161 -14.79 -0.80 30.33
N ARG A 162 -15.17 0.07 31.28
CA ARG A 162 -14.58 1.42 31.40
C ARG A 162 -13.09 1.38 31.73
N ARG A 163 -12.65 0.53 32.65
CA ARG A 163 -11.22 0.36 32.99
C ARG A 163 -10.40 -0.16 31.81
N ALA A 164 -10.94 -1.12 31.05
CA ALA A 164 -10.30 -1.64 29.84
C ALA A 164 -10.23 -0.59 28.71
N GLN A 165 -11.28 0.21 28.53
CA GLN A 165 -11.25 1.34 27.57
C GLN A 165 -10.29 2.45 28.01
N ALA A 166 -10.18 2.73 29.30
CA ALA A 166 -9.25 3.73 29.84
C ALA A 166 -7.77 3.30 29.72
N ALA A 167 -7.50 2.00 29.55
CA ALA A 167 -6.14 1.46 29.44
C ALA A 167 -5.63 1.36 27.98
N ALA A 168 -6.49 1.56 26.98
CA ALA A 168 -6.13 1.41 25.58
C ALA A 168 -5.79 2.75 24.94
N SER A 169 -4.61 2.84 24.31
CA SER A 169 -4.24 3.99 23.48
C SER A 169 -4.86 3.84 22.09
N THR A 170 -5.34 4.94 21.54
CA THR A 170 -5.88 5.02 20.18
C THR A 170 -4.87 5.67 19.26
N VAL A 171 -4.50 4.96 18.20
CA VAL A 171 -3.55 5.40 17.19
C VAL A 171 -4.27 5.61 15.87
N VAL A 172 -4.00 6.75 15.23
CA VAL A 172 -4.46 7.08 13.89
C VAL A 172 -3.26 7.41 13.04
N VAL A 173 -3.08 6.71 11.93
CA VAL A 173 -2.02 6.99 10.95
C VAL A 173 -2.69 7.51 9.68
N GLU A 174 -2.53 8.80 9.40
CA GLU A 174 -3.05 9.44 8.18
C GLU A 174 -1.90 9.58 7.18
N PRO A 175 -1.89 8.83 6.07
CA PRO A 175 -0.85 8.95 5.06
C PRO A 175 -1.01 10.25 4.27
N THR A 176 0.06 11.05 4.12
CA THR A 176 0.09 12.14 3.15
C THR A 176 0.50 11.65 1.76
N VAL A 177 1.27 10.55 1.73
CA VAL A 177 1.62 9.76 0.54
C VAL A 177 1.48 8.27 0.87
N PRO A 178 1.26 7.39 -0.14
CA PRO A 178 1.24 5.95 0.09
C PRO A 178 2.49 5.47 0.83
N THR A 179 2.30 4.99 2.06
CA THR A 179 3.39 4.67 2.98
C THR A 179 3.20 3.27 3.56
N TYR A 180 4.26 2.46 3.53
CA TYR A 180 4.25 1.14 4.18
C TYR A 180 4.17 1.32 5.71
N VAL A 181 3.28 0.55 6.33
CA VAL A 181 3.12 0.47 7.78
C VAL A 181 3.06 -1.00 8.19
N CYS A 182 3.87 -1.36 9.18
CA CYS A 182 3.72 -2.61 9.92
C CYS A 182 3.42 -2.29 11.38
N MET A 183 2.47 -3.00 11.97
CA MET A 183 2.01 -2.80 13.33
C MET A 183 1.78 -4.13 14.04
N ASP A 184 2.23 -4.23 15.29
CA ASP A 184 1.95 -5.35 16.20
C ASP A 184 1.44 -4.83 17.56
N ARG A 185 1.02 -5.73 18.45
CA ARG A 185 0.50 -5.38 19.79
C ARG A 185 1.55 -5.53 20.89
N GLY A 186 2.83 -5.61 20.52
CA GLY A 186 3.94 -5.87 21.43
C GLY A 186 4.99 -6.81 20.83
N PRO A 187 6.19 -6.86 21.43
CA PRO A 187 7.27 -7.73 20.96
C PRO A 187 6.84 -9.20 20.90
N GLY A 188 7.10 -9.86 19.77
CA GLY A 188 6.75 -11.27 19.55
C GLY A 188 5.27 -11.56 19.37
N THR A 189 4.40 -10.55 19.35
CA THR A 189 2.98 -10.74 19.05
C THR A 189 2.72 -10.85 17.54
N PRO A 190 1.64 -11.52 17.11
CA PRO A 190 1.26 -11.54 15.71
C PRO A 190 1.08 -10.13 15.15
N VAL A 191 1.50 -9.95 13.90
CA VAL A 191 1.33 -8.69 13.17
C VAL A 191 -0.15 -8.36 13.07
N ALA A 192 -0.54 -7.21 13.60
CA ALA A 192 -1.91 -6.71 13.59
C ALA A 192 -2.27 -6.06 12.24
N PHE A 193 -1.27 -5.48 11.56
CA PHE A 193 -1.42 -4.91 10.22
C PHE A 193 -0.06 -4.88 9.52
N GLU A 194 -0.03 -5.22 8.23
CA GLU A 194 1.13 -5.03 7.36
C GLU A 194 0.65 -4.65 5.96
N GLY A 195 1.15 -3.54 5.42
CA GLY A 195 0.82 -3.12 4.07
C GLY A 195 1.05 -1.64 3.81
N ILE A 196 0.67 -1.20 2.61
CA ILE A 196 0.76 0.21 2.19
C ILE A 196 -0.57 0.90 2.52
N LEU A 197 -0.51 1.97 3.32
CA LEU A 197 -1.69 2.78 3.63
C LEU A 197 -1.98 3.78 2.50
N GLN A 198 -3.18 3.68 1.95
CA GLN A 198 -3.77 4.69 1.05
C GLN A 198 -4.89 5.49 1.74
N ARG A 199 -5.37 5.00 2.88
CA ARG A 199 -6.43 5.60 3.71
C ARG A 199 -5.96 5.62 5.16
N PRO A 200 -6.56 6.47 6.01
CA PRO A 200 -6.24 6.49 7.43
C PRO A 200 -6.41 5.12 8.10
N LEU A 201 -5.38 4.66 8.80
CA LEU A 201 -5.44 3.47 9.65
C LEU A 201 -5.80 3.91 11.06
N ARG A 202 -6.79 3.25 11.68
CA ARG A 202 -7.13 3.44 13.09
C ARG A 202 -6.94 2.14 13.84
N ALA A 203 -6.23 2.19 14.96
CA ALA A 203 -5.98 1.04 15.82
C ALA A 203 -6.10 1.46 17.29
N SER A 204 -6.52 0.53 18.14
CA SER A 204 -6.56 0.76 19.58
C SER A 204 -6.10 -0.49 20.32
N GLY A 205 -5.37 -0.30 21.42
CA GLY A 205 -4.87 -1.39 22.24
C GLY A 205 -4.09 -0.89 23.45
N PRO A 206 -3.83 -1.77 24.43
CA PRO A 206 -3.04 -1.42 25.62
C PRO A 206 -1.58 -1.08 25.28
N ARG A 207 -1.06 -1.69 24.20
CA ARG A 207 0.24 -1.39 23.61
C ARG A 207 0.19 -1.61 22.10
N LEU A 208 0.78 -0.70 21.34
CA LEU A 208 0.85 -0.75 19.89
C LEU A 208 2.26 -0.37 19.47
N ARG A 209 2.91 -1.21 18.66
CA ARG A 209 4.18 -0.86 18.05
C ARG A 209 3.99 -0.71 16.57
N LEU A 210 4.65 0.27 15.98
CA LEU A 210 4.54 0.58 14.57
C LEU A 210 5.89 0.87 13.94
N ASN A 211 6.01 0.45 12.69
CA ASN A 211 7.13 0.69 11.80
C ASN A 211 6.61 1.38 10.54
N LEU A 212 7.05 2.61 10.31
CA LEU A 212 6.64 3.46 9.21
C LEU A 212 7.77 3.51 8.19
N GLY A 213 7.50 3.10 6.96
CA GLY A 213 8.51 3.08 5.89
C GLY A 213 8.93 4.47 5.41
N LYS A 214 8.11 5.49 5.65
CA LYS A 214 8.37 6.90 5.39
C LYS A 214 7.79 7.74 6.53
N THR A 215 8.36 8.93 6.74
CA THR A 215 7.93 9.90 7.77
C THR A 215 6.78 10.80 7.32
N SER A 216 6.39 10.71 6.04
CA SER A 216 5.29 11.45 5.40
C SER A 216 3.91 10.93 5.82
N VAL A 217 3.64 10.97 7.12
CA VAL A 217 2.35 10.61 7.73
C VAL A 217 2.03 11.57 8.87
N ARG A 218 0.75 11.83 9.12
CA ARG A 218 0.30 12.44 10.36
C ARG A 218 -0.08 11.32 11.32
N LEU A 219 0.71 11.17 12.39
CA LEU A 219 0.45 10.20 13.45
C LEU A 219 -0.28 10.91 14.60
N LEU A 220 -1.46 10.41 14.96
CA LEU A 220 -2.21 10.87 16.12
C LEU A 220 -2.28 9.76 17.17
N VAL A 221 -1.98 10.10 18.42
CA VAL A 221 -2.12 9.22 19.59
C VAL A 221 -3.05 9.89 20.59
N ASP A 222 -4.16 9.23 20.89
CA ASP A 222 -5.24 9.76 21.73
C ASP A 222 -5.71 11.16 21.29
N GLY A 223 -5.72 11.39 19.97
CA GLY A 223 -6.12 12.65 19.33
C GLY A 223 -5.02 13.72 19.27
N ARG A 224 -3.84 13.49 19.86
CA ARG A 224 -2.70 14.43 19.82
C ARG A 224 -1.75 14.06 18.69
N THR A 225 -1.30 15.05 17.93
CA THR A 225 -0.30 14.84 16.86
C THR A 225 1.06 14.53 17.48
N VAL A 226 1.73 13.51 16.96
CA VAL A 226 3.11 13.15 17.32
C VAL A 226 4.05 13.80 16.31
N ASP A 227 5.06 14.52 16.80
CA ASP A 227 6.12 15.04 15.95
C ASP A 227 7.00 13.91 15.43
N ILE A 228 6.98 13.72 14.12
CA ILE A 228 7.83 12.77 13.41
C ILE A 228 8.87 13.59 12.64
N PRO A 229 10.17 13.40 12.91
CA PRO A 229 11.21 14.07 12.15
C PRO A 229 11.06 13.76 10.66
N PRO A 230 10.98 14.78 9.78
CA PRO A 230 10.90 14.53 8.35
C PRO A 230 12.21 13.88 7.89
N GLY A 231 12.09 12.89 7.01
CA GLY A 231 13.24 12.18 6.51
C GLY A 231 12.90 10.96 5.66
N PRO A 232 13.85 10.49 4.84
CA PRO A 232 13.65 9.34 3.96
C PRO A 232 13.72 8.00 4.70
N ASN A 233 14.18 8.00 5.96
CA ASN A 233 14.46 6.80 6.72
C ASN A 233 13.21 6.27 7.42
N PRO A 234 13.03 4.94 7.50
CA PRO A 234 11.97 4.36 8.29
C PRO A 234 12.12 4.73 9.77
N VAL A 235 10.99 5.00 10.41
CA VAL A 235 10.91 5.32 11.84
C VAL A 235 9.94 4.35 12.51
N GLY A 236 10.21 4.01 13.76
CA GLY A 236 9.31 3.16 14.53
C GLY A 236 8.96 3.79 15.86
N TYR A 237 7.79 3.45 16.37
CA TYR A 237 7.30 3.93 17.66
C TYR A 237 6.66 2.79 18.45
N ASP A 238 6.87 2.82 19.76
CA ASP A 238 6.18 2.02 20.76
C ASP A 238 5.22 2.94 21.52
N ILE A 239 3.96 2.54 21.57
CA ILE A 239 2.87 3.33 22.13
C ILE A 239 2.23 2.52 23.23
N GLU A 240 2.41 2.95 24.47
CA GLU A 240 1.85 2.28 25.65
C GLU A 240 1.30 3.35 26.60
N LYS A 241 0.03 3.22 27.00
CA LYS A 241 -0.64 4.16 27.93
C LYS A 241 -0.51 5.64 27.49
N GLY A 242 -0.59 5.89 26.18
CA GLY A 242 -0.51 7.21 25.56
C GLY A 242 0.90 7.78 25.46
N GLN A 243 1.91 7.09 25.99
CA GLN A 243 3.31 7.47 25.82
C GLN A 243 3.83 6.94 24.50
N VAL A 244 4.49 7.81 23.74
CA VAL A 244 5.11 7.47 22.45
C VAL A 244 6.62 7.47 22.61
N ARG A 245 7.27 6.34 22.32
CA ARG A 245 8.73 6.19 22.40
C ARG A 245 9.29 5.72 21.06
N PRO A 246 10.39 6.31 20.55
CA PRO A 246 11.01 5.85 19.32
C PRO A 246 11.57 4.43 19.49
N LEU A 247 11.48 3.63 18.43
CA LEU A 247 12.05 2.28 18.36
C LEU A 247 13.30 2.25 17.47
N GLU A 248 14.34 1.60 17.98
CA GLU A 248 15.53 1.26 17.20
C GLU A 248 15.21 0.24 16.09
N PRO A 249 15.93 0.24 14.96
CA PRO A 249 15.65 -0.63 13.81
C PRO A 249 15.39 -2.09 14.17
N GLY A 250 16.23 -2.71 15.02
CA GLY A 250 16.09 -4.12 15.41
C GLY A 250 14.88 -4.42 16.29
N GLN A 251 14.26 -3.42 16.91
CA GLN A 251 13.12 -3.58 17.81
C GLN A 251 11.78 -3.36 17.09
N ARG A 252 11.80 -2.88 15.84
CA ARG A 252 10.61 -2.51 15.10
C ARG A 252 9.82 -3.74 14.61
N PRO A 253 8.49 -3.65 14.54
CA PRO A 253 7.66 -4.65 13.87
C PRO A 253 8.17 -4.96 12.46
N CYS A 254 8.04 -6.22 12.05
CA CYS A 254 8.40 -6.75 10.73
C CYS A 254 9.88 -6.65 10.31
N VAL A 255 10.80 -6.17 11.16
CA VAL A 255 12.24 -6.12 10.81
C VAL A 255 12.94 -7.47 11.03
N GLN A 256 12.45 -8.25 12.00
CA GLN A 256 12.90 -9.62 12.23
C GLN A 256 11.72 -10.55 11.93
N ARG A 257 11.68 -11.10 10.71
CA ARG A 257 10.87 -12.31 10.50
C ARG A 257 11.65 -13.45 11.16
N PRO A 258 11.08 -14.23 12.09
CA PRO A 258 11.65 -15.52 12.39
C PRO A 258 11.66 -16.29 11.06
N VAL A 259 12.84 -16.56 10.55
CA VAL A 259 13.03 -17.49 9.45
C VAL A 259 12.56 -18.82 10.02
N THR A 260 11.33 -19.24 9.72
CA THR A 260 10.98 -20.65 9.89
C THR A 260 12.00 -21.42 9.06
N PRO A 261 12.80 -22.32 9.64
CA PRO A 261 13.72 -23.12 8.85
C PRO A 261 12.87 -23.92 7.86
N THR A 262 12.94 -23.54 6.59
CA THR A 262 12.43 -24.34 5.49
C THR A 262 13.14 -25.68 5.60
N THR A 263 12.39 -26.72 5.93
CA THR A 263 12.83 -28.11 5.83
C THR A 263 13.41 -28.30 4.44
N THR A 264 14.73 -28.47 4.37
CA THR A 264 15.44 -28.83 3.16
C THR A 264 14.78 -30.09 2.58
N PRO A 265 14.34 -30.10 1.31
CA PRO A 265 13.92 -31.34 0.69
C PRO A 265 15.18 -32.20 0.50
N THR A 266 15.24 -33.31 1.25
CA THR A 266 16.20 -34.39 1.04
C THR A 266 16.12 -34.85 -0.41
N THR A 267 17.18 -34.58 -1.18
CA THR A 267 17.38 -35.13 -2.51
C THR A 267 17.35 -36.67 -2.43
N PRO A 268 16.50 -37.36 -3.19
CA PRO A 268 16.56 -38.82 -3.24
C PRO A 268 17.84 -39.25 -3.99
N ALA A 269 18.59 -40.16 -3.37
CA ALA A 269 19.78 -40.77 -3.93
C ALA A 269 19.46 -41.52 -5.23
N ALA A 270 20.33 -41.36 -6.23
CA ALA A 270 20.25 -42.08 -7.50
C ALA A 270 20.47 -43.60 -7.31
N PRO A 271 19.82 -44.46 -8.10
CA PRO A 271 20.01 -45.91 -8.03
C PRO A 271 21.37 -46.33 -8.62
N PRO A 272 21.97 -47.44 -8.15
CA PRO A 272 23.27 -47.92 -8.63
C PRO A 272 23.16 -48.51 -10.05
N THR A 273 23.98 -48.00 -10.96
CA THR A 273 24.18 -48.53 -12.31
C THR A 273 24.89 -49.88 -12.26
N GLY A 274 24.31 -50.89 -12.91
CA GLY A 274 24.79 -52.26 -12.94
C GLY A 274 26.13 -52.45 -13.69
N ALA A 275 26.87 -53.46 -13.26
CA ALA A 275 28.12 -53.93 -13.83
C ALA A 275 27.92 -54.59 -15.22
N PRO A 276 28.89 -54.50 -16.14
CA PRO A 276 28.89 -55.31 -17.34
C PRO A 276 29.40 -56.74 -17.08
N SER A 277 28.61 -57.69 -17.57
CA SER A 277 28.95 -59.10 -17.78
C SER A 277 30.14 -59.24 -18.73
N ASN A 278 31.19 -59.92 -18.29
CA ASN A 278 32.23 -60.49 -19.16
C ASN A 278 32.25 -62.00 -18.92
N GLY A 279 31.95 -62.76 -19.96
CA GLY A 279 32.04 -64.22 -19.97
C GLY A 279 32.04 -64.75 -21.39
N LEU A 280 33.21 -65.28 -21.77
CA LEU A 280 33.58 -66.05 -22.97
C LEU A 280 33.83 -65.29 -24.29
#